data_AF-A0A9E3AJD1-F1
#
_entry.id   AF-A0A9E3AJD1-F1
#
_cell.length_a   1.000
_cell.length_b   1.000
_cell.length_c   1.000
_cell.angle_alpha   90.00
_cell.angle_beta   90.00
_cell.angle_gamma   90.00
#
_symmetry.space_group_name_H-M   'P 1'
#
loop_
_entity.id
_entity.type
_entity.pdbx_description
1 polymer ?
#
loop_
_entity_poly.entity_id
_entity_poly.type
_entity_poly.pdbx_seq_one_letter_code
_entity_poly.pdbx_strand_id
1 'polypeptide(L)'
;MPIEGKAVRTAEVTILDEGQLAERLTDMRVWLDRHQFEPSSFAYFNLNPGMTVWISFKVDAEAEAYVHRFGGSLLVGLGTA
;
A
#
# COMPACT_ATOMS: atom_id res chain seq x y z
N MET A 1 15.04 20.76 -16.15
CA MET A 1 14.19 20.63 -14.95
C MET A 1 14.23 19.16 -14.56
N PRO A 2 14.75 18.77 -13.39
CA PRO A 2 14.47 17.43 -12.91
C PRO A 2 12.98 17.39 -12.56
N ILE A 3 12.28 16.42 -13.13
CA ILE A 3 11.00 15.96 -12.58
C ILE A 3 11.34 15.46 -11.17
N GLU A 4 11.21 16.32 -10.17
CA GLU A 4 11.14 15.90 -8.78
C GLU A 4 9.94 14.95 -8.70
N GLY A 5 10.23 13.66 -8.85
CA GLY A 5 9.25 12.61 -8.65
C GLY A 5 8.77 12.78 -7.22
N LYS A 6 7.56 13.33 -7.06
CA LYS A 6 6.89 13.54 -5.78
C LYS A 6 7.17 12.30 -4.92
N ALA A 7 7.79 12.48 -3.75
CA ALA A 7 8.14 11.35 -2.89
C ALA A 7 6.89 10.49 -2.69
N VAL A 8 6.91 9.29 -3.27
CA VAL A 8 5.80 8.35 -3.19
C VAL A 8 6.10 7.44 -2.02
N ARG A 9 5.22 7.42 -1.03
CA ARG A 9 5.34 6.52 0.11
C ARG A 9 4.54 5.27 -0.17
N THR A 10 5.20 4.12 -0.17
CA THR A 10 4.53 2.85 -0.46
C THR A 10 4.25 2.10 0.84
N ALA A 11 2.99 1.78 1.07
CA ALA A 11 2.55 0.86 2.10
C ALA A 11 2.55 -0.57 1.54
N GLU A 12 3.10 -1.50 2.31
CA GLU A 12 3.12 -2.93 2.03
C GLU A 12 2.26 -3.66 3.05
N VAL A 13 1.37 -4.54 2.57
CA VAL A 13 0.58 -5.44 3.43
C VAL A 13 0.65 -6.85 2.88
N THR A 14 1.01 -7.82 3.73
CA THR A 14 1.01 -9.24 3.38
C THR A 14 -0.29 -9.93 3.84
N ILE A 15 -0.89 -10.70 2.93
CA ILE A 15 -2.08 -11.51 3.13
C ILE A 15 -1.66 -12.97 2.96
N LEU A 16 -1.59 -13.72 4.05
CA LEU A 16 -1.12 -15.11 4.06
C LEU A 16 -2.21 -16.12 3.67
N ASP A 17 -3.48 -15.76 3.85
CA ASP A 17 -4.63 -16.63 3.60
C ASP A 17 -5.27 -16.30 2.25
N GLU A 18 -5.18 -17.23 1.29
CA GLU A 18 -5.74 -17.07 -0.05
C GLU A 18 -7.27 -17.05 -0.06
N GLY A 19 -7.93 -17.71 0.90
CA GLY A 19 -9.39 -17.76 1.00
C GLY A 19 -10.00 -16.42 1.42
N GLN A 20 -9.27 -15.64 2.21
CA GLN A 20 -9.68 -14.31 2.69
C GLN A 20 -9.19 -13.16 1.79
N LEU A 21 -8.48 -13.48 0.71
CA LEU A 21 -7.85 -12.48 -0.13
C LEU A 21 -8.84 -11.48 -0.74
N ALA A 22 -9.90 -12.00 -1.37
CA ALA A 22 -10.90 -11.16 -2.04
C ALA A 22 -11.65 -10.25 -1.04
N GLU A 23 -11.96 -10.78 0.14
CA GLU A 23 -12.58 -10.02 1.22
C GLU A 23 -11.64 -8.92 1.73
N ARG A 24 -10.36 -9.25 1.93
CA ARG A 24 -9.37 -8.31 2.45
C ARG A 24 -9.03 -7.21 1.45
N LEU A 25 -8.93 -7.52 0.15
CA LEU A 25 -8.79 -6.51 -0.91
C LEU A 25 -10.01 -5.59 -0.99
N THR A 26 -11.22 -6.14 -0.77
CA THR A 26 -12.45 -5.35 -0.74
C THR A 26 -12.47 -4.41 0.46
N ASP A 27 -12.12 -4.88 1.67
CA ASP A 27 -12.03 -4.04 2.87
C ASP A 27 -10.99 -2.91 2.70
N MET A 28 -9.84 -3.23 2.10
CA MET A 28 -8.81 -2.25 1.76
C MET A 28 -9.35 -1.14 0.84
N ARG A 29 -10.05 -1.52 -0.23
CA ARG A 29 -10.63 -0.56 -1.18
C ARG A 29 -11.71 0.30 -0.53
N VAL A 30 -12.65 -0.32 0.19
CA VAL A 30 -13.72 0.39 0.90
C VAL A 30 -13.16 1.36 1.93
N TRP A 31 -12.09 0.98 2.64
CA TRP A 31 -11.45 1.86 3.61
C TRP A 31 -10.82 3.08 2.92
N LEU A 32 -10.12 2.90 1.80
CA LEU A 32 -9.56 4.00 1.01
C LEU A 32 -10.66 4.95 0.52
N ASP A 33 -11.74 4.41 -0.04
CA ASP A 33 -12.88 5.19 -0.52
C ASP A 33 -13.53 6.02 0.61
N ARG A 34 -13.68 5.43 1.80
CA ARG A 34 -14.24 6.13 2.98
C ARG A 34 -13.37 7.28 3.47
N HIS A 35 -12.04 7.13 3.40
CA HIS A 35 -11.10 8.17 3.80
C HIS A 35 -10.80 9.16 2.67
N GLN A 36 -11.36 8.93 1.48
CA GLN A 36 -11.10 9.71 0.27
C GLN A 36 -9.61 9.76 -0.10
N PHE A 37 -8.88 8.70 0.23
CA PHE A 37 -7.46 8.61 -0.09
C PHE A 37 -7.30 8.18 -1.55
N GLU A 38 -6.54 8.97 -2.31
CA GLU A 38 -6.27 8.72 -3.73
C GLU A 38 -4.86 8.14 -3.91
N PRO A 39 -4.69 6.80 -3.82
CA PRO A 39 -3.40 6.18 -4.07
C PRO A 39 -2.97 6.41 -5.53
N SER A 40 -1.67 6.60 -5.71
CA SER A 40 -1.05 6.79 -7.03
C SER A 40 -0.86 5.48 -7.80
N SER A 41 -0.66 4.38 -7.08
CA SER A 41 -0.45 3.06 -7.67
C SER A 41 -0.92 1.99 -6.71
N PHE A 42 -1.40 0.90 -7.29
CA PHE A 42 -1.82 -0.30 -6.60
C PHE A 42 -1.19 -1.49 -7.33
N ALA A 43 -0.37 -2.27 -6.62
CA ALA A 43 0.26 -3.47 -7.13
C ALA A 43 0.05 -4.63 -6.17
N TYR A 44 -0.06 -5.84 -6.70
CA TYR A 44 -0.14 -7.05 -5.91
C TYR A 44 0.81 -8.09 -6.47
N PHE A 45 1.45 -8.85 -5.58
CA PHE A 45 2.46 -9.83 -5.89
C PHE A 45 2.17 -11.11 -5.11
N ASN A 46 1.99 -12.23 -5.82
CA ASN A 46 2.00 -13.53 -5.17
C ASN A 46 3.44 -13.84 -4.74
N LEU A 47 3.68 -13.83 -3.43
CA LEU A 47 4.99 -14.12 -2.83
C LEU A 47 4.78 -15.25 -1.85
N ASN A 48 5.38 -16.42 -2.09
CA ASN A 48 5.23 -17.54 -1.18
C ASN A 48 5.94 -17.26 0.17
N PRO A 49 5.25 -17.40 1.32
CA PRO A 49 3.82 -17.72 1.48
C PRO A 49 2.91 -16.47 1.36
N GLY A 50 1.86 -16.55 0.52
CA GLY A 50 0.79 -15.54 0.44
C GLY A 50 0.84 -14.55 -0.72
N MET A 51 0.13 -13.43 -0.55
CA MET A 51 0.12 -12.29 -1.48
C MET A 51 0.48 -11.00 -0.76
N THR A 52 1.37 -10.23 -1.36
CA THR A 52 1.77 -8.92 -0.89
C THR A 52 1.11 -7.84 -1.74
N VAL A 53 0.48 -6.87 -1.08
CA VAL A 53 -0.17 -5.72 -1.69
C VAL A 53 0.66 -4.48 -1.41
N TRP A 54 1.05 -3.77 -2.47
CA TRP A 54 1.76 -2.50 -2.41
C TRP A 54 0.85 -1.38 -2.87
N ILE A 55 0.70 -0.36 -2.03
CA ILE A 55 -0.09 0.82 -2.34
C ILE A 55 0.78 2.06 -2.15
N SER A 56 0.92 2.82 -3.21
CA SER A 56 1.71 4.04 -3.25
C SER A 56 0.83 5.26 -3.00
N PHE A 57 1.17 6.06 -2.00
CA PHE A 57 0.48 7.31 -1.66
C PHE A 57 1.35 8.52 -1.99
N LYS A 58 0.70 9.63 -2.32
CA LYS A 58 1.37 10.93 -2.54
C LYS A 58 1.62 11.68 -1.23
N VAL A 59 1.00 11.22 -0.14
CA VAL A 59 0.99 11.85 1.17
C VAL A 59 1.43 10.79 2.17
N ASP A 60 2.53 11.06 2.89
CA ASP A 60 3.13 10.11 3.82
C ASP A 60 2.15 9.68 4.93
N ALA A 61 1.36 10.63 5.46
CA ALA A 61 0.36 10.37 6.50
C ALA A 61 -0.74 9.39 6.05
N GLU A 62 -1.09 9.36 4.76
CA GLU A 62 -2.08 8.41 4.22
C GLU A 62 -1.52 6.99 4.21
N ALA A 63 -0.24 6.85 3.81
CA ALA A 63 0.46 5.56 3.85
C ALA A 63 0.60 5.05 5.29
N GLU A 64 0.95 5.94 6.23
CA GLU A 64 1.03 5.63 7.67
C GLU A 64 -0.30 5.14 8.23
N ALA A 65 -1.40 5.85 7.93
CA ALA A 65 -2.74 5.46 8.35
C ALA A 65 -3.13 4.09 7.78
N TYR A 66 -2.76 3.82 6.52
CA TYR A 66 -3.04 2.55 5.87
C TYR A 66 -2.31 1.37 6.51
N VAL A 67 -1.00 1.48 6.74
CA VAL A 67 -0.23 0.39 7.39
C VAL A 67 -0.69 0.15 8.82
N HIS A 68 -1.09 1.21 9.53
CA HIS A 68 -1.64 1.09 10.88
C HIS A 68 -2.98 0.34 10.88
N ARG A 69 -3.85 0.60 9.91
CA ARG A 69 -5.16 -0.06 9.79
C ARG A 69 -5.06 -1.54 9.42
N PHE A 70 -4.15 -1.88 8.51
CA PHE A 70 -4.09 -3.21 7.88
C PHE A 70 -2.98 -4.12 8.39
N GLY A 71 -2.11 -3.61 9.28
CA GLY A 71 -0.98 -4.35 9.85
C GLY A 71 0.15 -4.56 8.84
N GLY A 72 0.56 -3.47 8.18
CA GLY A 72 1.59 -3.47 7.15
C GLY A 72 2.88 -2.76 7.54
N SER A 73 3.75 -2.54 6.56
CA SER A 73 5.02 -1.83 6.68
C SER A 73 5.13 -0.72 5.64
N LEU A 74 5.81 0.38 5.95
CA LEU A 74 6.15 1.38 4.95
C LEU A 74 7.46 0.98 4.27
N LEU A 75 7.44 0.88 2.95
CA LEU A 75 8.66 0.75 2.17
C LEU A 75 9.37 2.09 2.17
N VAL A 76 10.61 2.09 2.62
CA VAL A 76 11.50 3.22 2.41
C VAL A 76 11.87 3.19 0.93
N GLY A 77 11.35 4.15 0.16
CA GLY A 77 11.80 4.34 -1.22
C GLY A 77 13.32 4.39 -1.20
N LEU A 78 13.97 3.60 -2.05
CA LEU A 78 15.42 3.61 -2.24
C LEU A 78 15.84 4.99 -2.77
N GLY A 79 15.90 5.97 -1.88
CA GLY A 79 16.75 7.13 -2.03
C GLY A 79 18.17 6.60 -1.97
N THR A 80 18.83 6.68 -3.12
CA THR A 80 20.25 6.37 -3.32
C THR A 80 21.09 6.74 -2.11
N ALA A 81 21.82 5.76 -1.57
CA ALA A 81 23.02 6.00 -0.77
C ALA A 81 24.07 6.73 -1.62
#